data_AF-A0A1I7FFA7-F1
#
_entry.id   AF-A0A1I7FFA7-F1
#
_cell.length_a   1.000
_cell.length_b   1.000
_cell.length_c   1.000
_cell.angle_alpha   90.00
_cell.angle_beta   90.00
_cell.angle_gamma   90.00
#
_symmetry.space_group_name_H-M   'P 1'
#
loop_
_entity.id
_entity.type
_entity.pdbx_description
1 polymer ?
#
loop_
_entity_poly.entity_id
_entity_poly.type
_entity_poly.pdbx_seq_one_letter_code
_entity_poly.pdbx_strand_id
1 'polypeptide(L)' 'MYIKLDNDTWEKYIEEYFSLDKKISIKQFCKERNINPSQFFYHRKRVKAKNAPVVL' A
#
# COMPACT_ATOMS: atom_id res chain seq x y z
N MET A 1 18.30 0.98 -3.61
CA MET A 1 17.41 1.16 -4.78
C MET A 1 16.16 0.33 -4.52
N TYR A 2 14.97 0.94 -4.55
CA TYR A 2 13.73 0.21 -4.27
C TYR A 2 13.28 -0.57 -5.52
N ILE A 3 12.66 -1.72 -5.32
CA ILE A 3 12.15 -2.53 -6.43
C ILE A 3 11.01 -1.80 -7.15
N LYS A 4 10.97 -1.92 -8.49
CA LYS A 4 9.86 -1.45 -9.31
C LYS A 4 8.77 -2.52 -9.28
N LEU A 5 7.57 -2.15 -8.87
CA LEU A 5 6.41 -3.04 -8.76
C LEU A 5 5.33 -2.63 -9.75
N ASP A 6 4.59 -3.61 -10.26
CA ASP A 6 3.35 -3.38 -11.01
C ASP A 6 2.18 -2.99 -10.08
N ASN A 7 1.07 -2.55 -10.67
CA ASN A 7 -0.09 -2.09 -9.90
C ASN A 7 -0.72 -3.20 -9.05
N ASP A 8 -0.78 -4.43 -9.55
CA ASP A 8 -1.44 -5.55 -8.85
C ASP A 8 -0.64 -5.95 -7.61
N THR A 9 0.68 -5.93 -7.70
CA THR A 9 1.58 -6.16 -6.57
C THR A 9 1.43 -5.05 -5.52
N TRP A 10 1.24 -3.79 -5.94
CA TRP A 10 0.93 -2.72 -5.00
C TRP A 10 -0.42 -2.90 -4.30
N GLU A 11 -1.48 -3.30 -5.01
CA GLU A 11 -2.79 -3.58 -4.41
C GLU A 11 -2.66 -4.68 -3.33
N LYS A 12 -1.97 -5.78 -3.64
CA LYS A 12 -1.71 -6.88 -2.69
C LYS A 12 -0.96 -6.42 -1.44
N TYR A 13 0.09 -5.61 -1.58
CA TYR A 13 0.84 -5.10 -0.42
C TYR A 13 0.02 -4.13 0.44
N ILE A 14 -0.90 -3.38 -0.17
CA ILE A 14 -1.81 -2.51 0.57
C ILE A 14 -2.82 -3.34 1.35
N GLU A 15 -3.42 -4.36 0.74
CA GLU A 15 -4.34 -5.29 1.40
C GLU A 15 -3.64 -6.06 2.53
N GLU A 16 -2.45 -6.58 2.28
CA GLU A 16 -1.63 -7.26 3.29
C GLU A 16 -1.38 -6.31 4.48
N TYR A 17 -0.95 -5.07 4.23
CA TYR A 17 -0.75 -4.08 5.29
C TYR A 17 -2.02 -3.82 6.12
N PHE A 18 -3.19 -3.72 5.48
CA PHE A 18 -4.46 -3.54 6.20
C PHE A 18 -4.89 -4.77 6.99
N SER A 19 -4.55 -5.98 6.53
CA SER A 19 -4.84 -7.23 7.25
C SER A 19 -4.00 -7.42 8.52
N LEU A 20 -2.85 -6.75 8.62
CA LEU A 20 -1.93 -6.84 9.76
C LEU A 20 -2.42 -6.11 11.02
N ASP A 21 -3.62 -5.53 11.01
CA ASP A 21 -4.30 -4.87 12.15
C ASP A 21 -3.37 -3.96 12.98
N LYS A 22 -2.67 -3.05 12.28
CA LYS A 22 -1.75 -2.05 12.86
C LYS A 22 -0.59 -2.61 13.71
N LYS A 23 -0.30 -3.92 13.64
CA LYS A 23 0.84 -4.53 14.37
C LYS A 23 2.19 -3.92 14.00
N ILE A 24 2.31 -3.37 12.79
CA ILE A 24 3.52 -2.70 12.31
C ILE A 24 3.21 -1.36 11.66
N SER A 25 4.16 -0.42 11.76
CA SER A 25 4.05 0.87 11.08
C SER A 25 4.27 0.72 9.57
N ILE A 26 3.70 1.64 8.77
CA ILE A 26 3.94 1.69 7.31
C ILE A 26 5.44 1.73 6.98
N LYS A 27 6.22 2.49 7.77
CA LYS A 27 7.68 2.60 7.57
C LYS A 27 8.37 1.26 7.76
N GLN A 28 7.97 0.51 8.79
CA GLN A 28 8.51 -0.82 9.07
C GLN A 28 8.14 -1.82 7.98
N PHE A 29 6.86 -1.85 7.57
CA PHE A 29 6.40 -2.69 6.47
C PHE A 29 7.15 -2.41 5.16
N CYS A 30 7.35 -1.13 4.82
CA CYS A 30 8.07 -0.75 3.62
C CYS A 30 9.55 -1.17 3.68
N LYS A 31 10.18 -1.10 4.85
CA LYS A 31 11.57 -1.52 5.08
C LYS A 31 11.72 -3.02 4.91
N GLU A 32 10.84 -3.82 5.51
CA GLU A 32 10.87 -5.30 5.44
C GLU A 32 10.66 -5.82 4.03
N ARG A 33 9.82 -5.14 3.23
CA ARG A 33 9.56 -5.50 1.83
C ARG A 33 10.48 -4.81 0.81
N ASN A 34 11.43 -3.98 1.27
CA ASN A 34 12.32 -3.20 0.42
C ASN A 34 11.59 -2.38 -0.66
N ILE A 35 10.50 -1.70 -0.26
CA ILE A 35 9.66 -0.86 -1.12
C ILE A 35 9.68 0.60 -0.70
N ASN A 36 9.42 1.50 -1.65
CA ASN A 36 9.44 2.94 -1.39
C ASN A 36 8.18 3.40 -0.64
N PRO A 37 8.31 4.08 0.53
CA PRO A 37 7.16 4.57 1.29
C PRO A 37 6.29 5.59 0.53
N SER A 38 6.89 6.50 -0.24
CA SER A 38 6.16 7.50 -1.02
C SER A 38 5.28 6.85 -2.09
N GLN A 39 5.78 5.79 -2.73
CA GLN A 39 4.99 4.99 -3.68
C GLN A 39 3.86 4.24 -2.95
N PHE A 40 4.15 3.63 -1.81
CA PHE A 40 3.13 2.98 -0.98
C PHE A 40 1.97 3.94 -0.64
N PHE A 41 2.28 5.17 -0.20
CA PHE A 41 1.26 6.18 0.08
C PHE A 41 0.45 6.58 -1.15
N TYR A 42 1.08 6.71 -2.32
CA TYR A 42 0.40 7.00 -3.58
C TYR A 42 -0.59 5.90 -3.95
N HIS A 43 -0.15 4.64 -3.97
CA HIS A 43 -1.02 3.51 -4.31
C HIS A 43 -2.11 3.29 -3.26
N ARG A 44 -1.84 3.50 -1.97
CA ARG A 44 -2.84 3.43 -0.90
C ARG A 44 -3.98 4.43 -1.12
N LYS A 45 -3.67 5.66 -1.52
CA LYS A 45 -4.69 6.68 -1.85
C LYS A 45 -5.55 6.24 -3.05
N ARG A 46 -4.93 5.65 -4.08
CA ARG A 46 -5.64 5.13 -5.26
C ARG A 46 -6.61 4.00 -4.91
N VAL A 47 -6.15 3.01 -4.12
CA VAL A 47 -7.00 1.90 -3.66
C VAL A 47 -8.16 2.41 -2.80
N LYS A 48 -7.90 3.37 -1.91
CA LYS A 48 -8.96 4.00 -1.10
C LYS A 48 -9.99 4.74 -1.96
N ALA A 49 -9.56 5.41 -3.04
CA ALA A 49 -10.47 6.08 -3.96
C ALA A 49 -11.30 5.09 -4.80
N LYS A 50 -10.71 3.97 -5.23
CA LYS A 50 -11.40 2.87 -5.93
C LYS A 50 -12.50 2.24 -5.07
N ASN A 51 -12.26 2.12 -3.77
CA ASN A 51 -13.20 1.53 -2.80
C ASN A 51 -14.09 2.56 -2.10
N ALA A 52 -13.97 3.85 -2.42
CA ALA A 52 -14.86 4.86 -1.87
C ALA A 52 -16.23 4.71 -2.56
N PRO A 53 -17.34 4.75 -1.80
CA PRO A 53 -18.66 4.79 -2.42
C PRO A 53 -18.73 6.02 -3.33
N VAL A 54 -19.09 5.80 -4.59
CA VAL A 54 -19.41 6.91 -5.51
C VAL A 54 -20.68 7.54 -4.95
N VAL A 55 -20.55 8.72 -4.36
CA VAL A 55 -21.71 9.53 -3.98
C VAL A 55 -22.22 10.15 -5.28
N LEU A 56 -23.26 9.54 -5.84
CA LEU A 56 -24.07 10.09 -6.95
C LEU A 56 -25.09 11.07 -6.40
#